data_AF-A0A419N9I9-F1
#
_entry.id   AF-A0A419N9I9-F1
#
_cell.length_a   1.000
_cell.length_b   1.000
_cell.length_c   1.000
_cell.angle_alpha   90.00
_cell.angle_beta   90.00
_cell.angle_gamma   90.00
#
_symmetry.space_group_name_H-M   'P 1'
#
loop_
_entity.id
_entity.type
_entity.pdbx_description
1 polymer ?
#
loop_
_entity_poly.entity_id
_entity_poly.type
_entity_poly.pdbx_seq_one_letter_code
_entity_poly.pdbx_strand_id
1 'polypeptide(L)'
;MSGLKLAAFSIATLIILTGCVNKTDPAKSNSPIAQREGVTCINEFKALQSLSPGDFAVYQSQFTQLTNAYDVYRKNNGAINKDSEEILNIELQSKLKMICARVKGAVFKNMDERSQEINKI
;
A
#
# COMPACT_ATOMS: atom_id res chain seq x y z
N MET A 1 14.96 -26.35 -58.83
CA MET A 1 16.24 -26.99 -58.43
C MET A 1 17.02 -26.02 -57.57
N SER A 2 17.66 -26.60 -56.57
CA SER A 2 18.29 -26.09 -55.35
C SER A 2 19.11 -24.79 -55.44
N GLY A 3 19.10 -24.01 -54.36
CA GLY A 3 19.99 -22.88 -54.15
C GLY A 3 20.06 -22.48 -52.67
N LEU A 4 20.95 -23.16 -51.93
CA LEU A 4 21.38 -22.87 -50.55
C LEU A 4 22.12 -21.53 -50.49
N LYS A 5 21.83 -20.65 -49.51
CA LYS A 5 22.77 -19.61 -49.09
C LYS A 5 22.94 -19.58 -47.58
N LEU A 6 24.22 -19.70 -47.20
CA LEU A 6 24.81 -19.78 -45.88
C LEU A 6 24.84 -18.43 -45.17
N ALA A 7 24.91 -18.52 -43.85
CA ALA A 7 24.91 -17.48 -42.84
C ALA A 7 26.02 -16.42 -42.95
N ALA A 8 25.68 -15.21 -42.48
CA ALA A 8 26.58 -14.32 -41.74
C ALA A 8 25.71 -13.31 -40.98
N PHE A 9 25.94 -13.14 -39.68
CA PHE A 9 26.05 -11.84 -39.00
C PHE A 9 26.16 -12.08 -37.49
N SER A 10 27.40 -12.30 -37.06
CA SER A 10 27.81 -12.01 -35.68
C SER A 10 27.74 -10.50 -35.46
N ILE A 11 26.93 -10.05 -34.50
CA ILE A 11 27.15 -8.77 -33.82
C ILE A 11 26.99 -9.04 -32.32
N ALA A 12 28.11 -9.10 -31.64
CA ALA A 12 28.19 -9.10 -30.19
C ALA A 12 27.92 -7.68 -29.70
N THR A 13 26.74 -7.45 -29.13
CA THR A 13 26.39 -6.17 -28.50
C THR A 13 26.69 -6.26 -27.00
N LEU A 14 27.87 -5.75 -26.61
CA LEU A 14 28.21 -5.51 -25.21
C LEU A 14 27.37 -4.33 -24.69
N ILE A 15 26.39 -4.62 -23.83
CA ILE A 15 25.65 -3.60 -23.07
C ILE A 15 26.50 -3.22 -21.86
N ILE A 16 27.18 -2.08 -21.93
CA ILE A 16 27.85 -1.46 -20.78
C ILE A 16 26.78 -0.79 -19.92
N LEU A 17 26.44 -1.38 -18.76
CA LEU A 17 25.64 -0.72 -17.73
C LEU A 17 26.51 0.32 -17.00
N THR A 18 26.38 1.59 -17.36
CA THR A 18 26.79 2.71 -16.51
C THR A 18 25.77 2.89 -15.39
N GLY A 19 26.04 2.30 -14.23
CA GLY A 19 25.31 2.60 -13.00
C GLY A 19 25.83 3.88 -12.35
N CYS A 20 25.01 4.92 -12.27
CA CYS A 20 25.28 6.07 -11.40
C CYS A 20 25.01 5.67 -9.93
N VAL A 21 26.07 5.44 -9.15
CA VAL A 21 25.99 5.37 -7.69
C VAL A 21 25.84 6.80 -7.17
N ASN A 22 24.64 7.15 -6.72
CA ASN A 22 24.44 8.32 -5.87
C ASN A 22 24.72 7.92 -4.42
N LYS A 23 25.71 8.59 -3.84
CA LYS A 23 26.17 8.45 -2.46
C LYS A 23 24.99 8.71 -1.51
N THR A 24 24.67 7.72 -0.69
CA THR A 24 23.54 7.75 0.26
C THR A 24 24.02 8.29 1.60
N ASP A 25 23.53 9.46 2.00
CA ASP A 25 23.35 9.79 3.43
C ASP A 25 22.14 9.00 3.95
N PRO A 26 22.07 8.61 5.24
CA PRO A 26 20.98 7.81 5.76
C PRO A 26 19.66 8.60 5.71
N ALA A 27 18.86 8.30 4.69
CA ALA A 27 17.58 8.92 4.44
C ALA A 27 16.56 8.50 5.51
N LYS A 28 16.01 9.50 6.21
CA LYS A 28 14.69 9.42 6.82
C LYS A 28 13.70 9.03 5.72
N SER A 29 13.22 7.78 5.74
CA SER A 29 12.37 7.20 4.70
C SER A 29 10.99 7.87 4.64
N ASN A 30 10.91 9.04 3.99
CA ASN A 30 9.68 9.57 3.41
C ASN A 30 9.58 9.03 1.97
N SER A 31 9.22 7.75 1.83
CA SER A 31 9.00 7.16 0.51
C SER A 31 7.62 7.59 -0.02
N PRO A 32 7.50 8.06 -1.28
CA PRO A 32 6.22 8.41 -1.91
C PRO A 32 5.23 7.24 -1.98
N ILE A 33 5.70 6.01 -1.76
CA ILE A 33 4.87 4.79 -1.71
C ILE A 33 4.00 4.75 -0.45
N ALA A 34 4.55 5.07 0.73
CA ALA A 34 3.80 5.06 1.99
C ALA A 34 2.70 6.13 2.02
N GLN A 35 2.95 7.27 1.37
CA GLN A 35 1.98 8.35 1.23
C GLN A 35 0.86 7.99 0.23
N ARG A 36 1.17 7.24 -0.83
CA ARG A 36 0.18 6.73 -1.80
C ARG A 36 -0.72 5.65 -1.21
N GLU A 37 -0.20 4.78 -0.36
CA GLU A 37 -0.99 3.74 0.33
C GLU A 37 -2.06 4.36 1.24
N GLY A 38 -1.71 5.41 1.99
CA GLY A 38 -2.67 6.13 2.85
C GLY A 38 -3.82 6.76 2.06
N VAL A 39 -3.52 7.45 0.95
CA VAL A 39 -4.55 8.06 0.09
C VAL A 39 -5.44 7.01 -0.56
N THR A 40 -4.86 5.89 -1.00
CA THR A 40 -5.60 4.78 -1.62
C THR A 40 -6.58 4.16 -0.62
N CYS A 41 -6.12 3.88 0.59
CA CYS A 41 -6.95 3.33 1.67
C CYS A 41 -8.17 4.19 2.01
N ILE A 42 -8.00 5.52 2.08
CA ILE A 42 -9.12 6.42 2.36
C ILE A 42 -10.14 6.43 1.21
N ASN A 43 -9.67 6.35 -0.04
CA ASN A 43 -10.56 6.27 -1.20
C ASN A 43 -11.33 4.94 -1.24
N GLU A 44 -10.65 3.82 -0.98
CA GLU A 44 -11.29 2.49 -0.86
C GLU A 44 -12.30 2.47 0.30
N PHE A 45 -11.97 3.07 1.45
CA PHE A 45 -12.89 3.22 2.56
C PHE A 45 -14.14 4.03 2.19
N LYS A 46 -13.97 5.15 1.49
CA LYS A 46 -15.11 5.95 1.00
C LYS A 46 -15.96 5.17 -0.01
N ALA A 47 -15.34 4.36 -0.86
CA ALA A 47 -16.07 3.53 -1.81
C ALA A 47 -17.02 2.55 -1.09
N LEU A 48 -16.67 2.06 0.10
CA LEU A 48 -17.56 1.19 0.88
C LEU A 48 -18.89 1.85 1.23
N GLN A 49 -19.02 3.18 1.26
CA GLN A 49 -20.32 3.85 1.52
C GLN A 49 -21.40 3.40 0.53
N SER A 50 -21.03 3.18 -0.72
CA SER A 50 -21.95 2.72 -1.77
C SER A 50 -21.79 1.23 -2.09
N LEU A 51 -20.61 0.65 -1.85
CA LEU A 51 -20.37 -0.77 -2.11
C LEU A 51 -20.98 -1.66 -1.01
N SER A 52 -20.75 -1.33 0.26
CA SER A 52 -21.19 -2.10 1.42
C SER A 52 -21.33 -1.18 2.65
N PRO A 53 -22.52 -0.60 2.89
CA PRO A 53 -22.75 0.30 4.03
C PRO A 53 -22.46 -0.35 5.39
N GLY A 54 -22.66 -1.67 5.50
CA GLY A 54 -22.34 -2.44 6.71
C GLY A 54 -20.84 -2.47 6.98
N ASP A 55 -20.02 -2.83 5.98
CA ASP A 55 -18.57 -2.82 6.10
C ASP A 55 -18.05 -1.39 6.34
N PHE A 56 -18.64 -0.39 5.69
CA PHE A 56 -18.32 1.02 5.93
C PHE A 56 -18.47 1.39 7.41
N ALA A 57 -19.60 1.06 8.05
CA ALA A 57 -19.83 1.38 9.46
C ALA A 57 -18.83 0.68 10.39
N VAL A 58 -18.48 -0.58 10.09
CA VAL A 58 -17.47 -1.33 10.86
C VAL A 58 -16.10 -0.66 10.76
N TYR A 59 -15.63 -0.35 9.56
CA TYR A 59 -14.32 0.28 9.38
C TYR A 59 -14.30 1.73 9.88
N GLN A 60 -15.42 2.46 9.80
CA GLN A 60 -15.53 3.79 10.40
C GLN A 60 -15.24 3.75 11.90
N SER A 61 -15.86 2.80 12.62
CA SER A 61 -15.60 2.61 14.05
C SER A 61 -14.13 2.27 14.33
N GLN A 62 -13.50 1.43 13.51
CA GLN A 62 -12.09 1.08 13.65
C GLN A 62 -11.16 2.29 13.42
N PHE A 63 -11.44 3.11 12.40
CA PHE A 63 -10.70 4.35 12.16
C PHE A 63 -10.87 5.36 13.29
N THR A 64 -12.07 5.48 13.86
CA THR A 64 -12.31 6.34 15.03
C THR A 64 -11.50 5.88 16.24
N GLN A 65 -11.51 4.58 16.55
CA GLN A 65 -10.72 4.03 17.66
C GLN A 65 -9.21 4.26 17.45
N LEU A 66 -8.72 4.03 16.23
CA LEU A 66 -7.32 4.28 15.90
C LEU A 66 -6.96 5.77 16.03
N THR A 67 -7.85 6.67 15.59
CA THR A 67 -7.67 8.13 15.74
C THR A 67 -7.55 8.52 17.20
N ASN A 68 -8.44 8.00 18.05
CA ASN A 68 -8.39 8.24 19.50
C ASN A 68 -7.07 7.73 20.11
N ALA A 69 -6.57 6.58 19.66
CA ALA A 69 -5.30 6.05 20.12
C ALA A 69 -4.11 6.95 19.72
N TYR A 70 -4.12 7.49 18.49
CA TYR A 70 -3.15 8.51 18.07
C TYR A 70 -3.27 9.81 18.89
N ASP A 71 -4.47 10.23 19.26
CA ASP A 71 -4.66 11.39 20.14
C ASP A 71 -4.03 11.18 21.51
N VAL A 72 -4.22 9.99 22.11
CA VAL A 72 -3.59 9.64 23.38
C VAL A 72 -2.07 9.62 23.22
N TYR A 73 -1.54 8.99 22.18
CA TYR A 73 -0.11 8.99 21.88
C TYR A 73 0.45 10.42 21.78
N ARG A 74 -0.22 11.31 21.03
CA ARG A 74 0.20 12.72 20.87
C ARG A 74 0.17 13.50 22.18
N LYS A 75 -0.89 13.34 22.98
CA LYS A 75 -1.07 14.07 24.25
C LYS A 75 -0.04 13.69 25.31
N ASN A 76 0.49 12.46 25.23
CA ASN A 76 1.49 11.94 26.18
C ASN A 76 2.91 11.98 25.62
N ASN A 77 3.13 12.63 24.48
CA ASN A 77 4.47 12.81 23.92
C ASN A 77 5.36 13.54 24.94
N GLY A 78 6.54 12.98 25.22
CA GLY A 78 7.47 13.48 26.24
C GLY A 78 7.16 13.06 27.69
N ALA A 79 6.00 12.48 27.97
CA ALA A 79 5.67 11.87 29.27
C ALA A 79 6.02 10.37 29.33
N ILE A 80 6.29 9.76 28.17
CA ILE A 80 6.67 8.35 28.00
C ILE A 80 8.16 8.32 27.58
N ASN A 81 8.91 7.30 28.02
CA ASN A 81 10.29 7.14 27.57
C ASN A 81 10.35 6.90 26.04
N LYS A 82 11.48 7.29 25.44
CA LYS A 82 11.66 7.28 23.98
C LYS A 82 11.41 5.91 23.33
N ASP A 83 11.90 4.83 23.93
CA ASP A 83 11.76 3.49 23.37
C ASP A 83 10.29 3.04 23.36
N SER A 84 9.56 3.34 24.43
CA SER A 84 8.13 3.05 24.52
C SER A 84 7.34 3.90 23.53
N GLU A 85 7.70 5.17 23.35
CA GLU A 85 7.10 6.04 22.34
C GLU A 85 7.29 5.48 20.92
N GLU A 86 8.49 5.00 20.60
CA GLU A 86 8.81 4.38 19.31
C GLU A 86 7.99 3.11 19.08
N ILE A 87 7.93 2.22 20.07
CA ILE A 87 7.13 0.98 20.00
C ILE A 87 5.64 1.31 19.80
N LEU A 88 5.08 2.27 20.55
CA LEU A 88 3.69 2.68 20.38
C LEU A 88 3.44 3.22 18.96
N ASN A 89 4.34 4.04 18.43
CA ASN A 89 4.19 4.56 17.08
C ASN A 89 4.22 3.43 16.04
N ILE A 90 5.14 2.46 16.17
CA ILE A 90 5.20 1.28 15.29
C ILE A 90 3.88 0.50 15.34
N GLU A 91 3.34 0.26 16.54
CA GLU A 91 2.10 -0.47 16.72
C GLU A 91 0.91 0.27 16.08
N LEU A 92 0.80 1.58 16.28
CA LEU A 92 -0.26 2.40 15.67
C LEU A 92 -0.17 2.41 14.13
N GLN A 93 1.03 2.46 13.57
CA GLN A 93 1.26 2.37 12.13
C GLN A 93 0.90 0.98 11.59
N SER A 94 1.26 -0.08 12.33
CA SER A 94 0.89 -1.46 12.00
C SER A 94 -0.63 -1.64 11.98
N LYS A 95 -1.34 -1.13 13.00
CA LYS A 95 -2.81 -1.15 13.05
C LYS A 95 -3.44 -0.43 11.87
N LEU A 96 -2.92 0.74 11.49
CA LEU A 96 -3.41 1.47 10.31
C LEU A 96 -3.29 0.62 9.05
N LYS A 97 -2.11 0.02 8.80
CA LYS A 97 -1.88 -0.85 7.65
C LYS A 97 -2.83 -2.04 7.62
N MET A 98 -3.07 -2.68 8.76
CA MET A 98 -4.02 -3.78 8.86
C MET A 98 -5.45 -3.37 8.54
N ILE A 99 -5.92 -2.24 9.06
CA ILE A 99 -7.25 -1.71 8.74
C ILE A 99 -7.35 -1.45 7.23
N CYS A 100 -6.35 -0.79 6.63
CA CYS A 100 -6.33 -0.51 5.20
C CYS A 100 -6.33 -1.77 4.33
N ALA A 101 -5.58 -2.81 4.72
CA ALA A 101 -5.59 -4.10 4.01
C ALA A 101 -6.98 -4.77 4.05
N ARG A 102 -7.69 -4.66 5.18
CA ARG A 102 -9.05 -5.21 5.32
C ARG A 102 -10.08 -4.42 4.51
N VAL A 103 -9.99 -3.09 4.52
CA VAL A 103 -10.81 -2.21 3.68
C VAL A 103 -10.65 -2.58 2.21
N LYS A 104 -9.41 -2.70 1.74
CA LYS A 104 -9.08 -3.14 0.38
C LYS A 104 -9.71 -4.49 0.05
N GLY A 105 -9.57 -5.47 0.95
CA GLY A 105 -10.19 -6.79 0.80
C GLY A 105 -11.72 -6.74 0.70
N ALA A 106 -12.37 -5.90 1.52
CA ALA A 106 -13.82 -5.73 1.48
C ALA A 106 -14.30 -5.09 0.17
N VAL A 107 -13.57 -4.11 -0.36
CA VAL A 107 -13.85 -3.53 -1.68
C VAL A 107 -13.74 -4.58 -2.77
N PHE A 108 -12.66 -5.36 -2.80
CA PHE A 108 -12.48 -6.43 -3.79
C PHE A 108 -13.58 -7.47 -3.71
N LYS A 109 -13.93 -7.93 -2.49
CA LYS A 109 -15.03 -8.89 -2.29
C LYS A 109 -16.34 -8.38 -2.87
N ASN A 110 -16.71 -7.12 -2.60
CA ASN A 110 -17.93 -6.53 -3.15
C ASN A 110 -17.89 -6.40 -4.68
N MET A 111 -16.73 -6.05 -5.25
CA MET A 111 -16.57 -5.97 -6.71
C MET A 111 -16.67 -7.34 -7.37
N ASP A 112 -16.07 -8.37 -6.76
CA ASP A 112 -16.11 -9.75 -7.25
C ASP A 112 -17.54 -10.32 -7.21
N GLU A 113 -18.24 -10.17 -6.08
CA GLU A 113 -19.63 -10.61 -5.93
C GLU A 113 -20.54 -10.01 -7.01
N ARG A 114 -20.43 -8.70 -7.26
CA ARG A 114 -21.19 -8.02 -8.32
C ARG A 114 -20.80 -8.46 -9.73
N SER A 115 -19.51 -8.73 -9.97
CA SER A 115 -19.04 -9.26 -11.25
C SER A 115 -19.65 -10.64 -11.54
N GLN A 116 -19.74 -11.49 -10.52
CA GLN A 116 -20.37 -12.81 -10.64
C GLN A 116 -21.88 -12.72 -10.87
N GLU A 117 -22.56 -11.73 -10.30
CA GLU A 117 -23.99 -11.48 -10.55
C GLU A 117 -24.25 -11.06 -12.00
N ILE A 118 -23.43 -10.17 -12.55
CA ILE A 118 -23.54 -9.73 -13.94
C ILE A 118 -23.34 -10.90 -14.91
N ASN A 119 -22.39 -11.80 -14.63
CA ASN A 119 -22.13 -12.97 -15.48
C ASN A 119 -23.28 -14.00 -15.49
N LYS A 120 -24.24 -13.90 -14.57
CA LYS A 120 -25.41 -14.79 -14.50
C LYS A 120 -26.61 -14.26 -15.30
N ILE A 121 -26.53 -13.06 -15.86
CA ILE A 121 -27.54 -12.42 -16.71
C ILE A 121 -27.27 -12.79 -18.17
#